data_AF-A0A958SIU3-F1
#
_entry.id   AF-A0A958SIU3-F1
#
_cell.length_a   1.000
_cell.length_b   1.000
_cell.length_c   1.000
_cell.angle_alpha   90.00
_cell.angle_beta   90.00
_cell.angle_gamma   90.00
#
_symmetry.space_group_name_H-M   'P 1'
#
loop_
_entity.id
_entity.type
_entity.pdbx_description
1 polymer ?
#
loop_
_entity_poly.entity_id
_entity_poly.type
_entity_poly.pdbx_seq_one_letter_code
_entity_poly.pdbx_strand_id
1 'polypeptide(L)'
;AKHIDTILFPEVLNTENLEENYHDLKLKRLQEANFDETIEWINEWLYQIAGKNKIPLFIAGAPNLTKKLFTKLRFLRVNKKAILNSFHRNRSIDAIAEARFLLQMETQMMLEKSIVEFYWAEDMNLGKKDIYQIAKAAVHGRIRKLIVANDVQIFGKLNKLTGGLRINPAHLDHEDDDLLDDLSQTVLACGGEVIVVPSNQIPKGIPILAILKGGPSQRSVDSGQKNLEQINYG
;
A
#
# COMPACT_ATOMS: atom_id res chain seq x y z
N ALA A 1 -0.04 -23.86 11.95
CA ALA A 1 1.28 -23.34 11.54
C ALA A 1 1.35 -23.41 10.01
N LYS A 2 1.35 -22.26 9.32
CA LYS A 2 1.36 -22.20 7.86
C LYS A 2 2.74 -22.60 7.33
N HIS A 3 2.77 -23.57 6.44
CA HIS A 3 3.96 -24.04 5.74
C HIS A 3 4.68 -22.86 5.07
N ILE A 4 5.95 -22.67 5.42
CA ILE A 4 6.88 -21.86 4.65
C ILE A 4 7.28 -22.74 3.46
N ASP A 5 6.75 -22.44 2.27
CA ASP A 5 7.06 -23.13 1.02
C ASP A 5 8.55 -22.97 0.69
N THR A 6 9.35 -23.87 1.26
CA THR A 6 10.79 -23.92 1.07
C THR A 6 11.05 -24.86 -0.09
N ILE A 7 11.19 -24.31 -1.30
CA ILE A 7 11.53 -25.10 -2.48
C ILE A 7 12.94 -25.68 -2.31
N LEU A 8 13.06 -26.99 -2.48
CA LEU A 8 14.31 -27.74 -2.63
C LEU A 8 14.93 -27.36 -3.97
N PHE A 9 16.09 -26.70 -3.94
CA PHE A 9 16.91 -26.54 -5.15
C PHE A 9 17.38 -27.92 -5.62
N PRO A 10 17.45 -28.19 -6.94
CA PRO A 10 18.10 -29.39 -7.45
C PRO A 10 19.57 -29.39 -7.00
N GLU A 11 20.06 -30.55 -6.53
CA GLU A 11 21.43 -30.78 -6.04
C GLU A 11 22.53 -30.46 -7.07
N VAL A 12 22.16 -30.14 -8.31
CA VAL A 12 23.01 -29.86 -9.47
C VAL A 12 23.86 -28.58 -9.33
N LEU A 13 23.58 -27.73 -8.33
CA LEU A 13 24.39 -26.53 -8.07
C LEU A 13 25.60 -26.77 -7.16
N ASN A 14 25.75 -27.98 -6.61
CA ASN A 14 26.88 -28.36 -5.77
C ASN A 14 27.76 -29.40 -6.47
N THR A 15 28.86 -28.99 -7.10
CA THR A 15 30.06 -29.84 -7.23
C THR A 15 31.31 -29.00 -7.44
N GLU A 16 32.32 -29.26 -6.60
CA GLU A 16 33.68 -28.72 -6.65
C GLU A 16 34.56 -29.42 -7.71
N ASN A 17 35.39 -28.62 -8.39
CA ASN A 17 36.69 -28.87 -9.07
C ASN A 17 36.89 -29.83 -10.28
N LEU A 18 37.32 -29.19 -11.39
CA LEU A 18 38.45 -29.43 -12.34
C LEU A 18 38.41 -30.54 -13.43
N GLU A 19 38.33 -30.13 -14.73
CA GLU A 19 39.30 -30.40 -15.84
C GLU A 19 38.88 -29.70 -17.18
N GLU A 20 39.87 -29.29 -18.00
CA GLU A 20 39.88 -28.06 -18.83
C GLU A 20 39.20 -28.05 -20.23
N ASN A 21 38.58 -26.89 -20.51
CA ASN A 21 38.41 -26.10 -21.74
C ASN A 21 37.36 -26.45 -22.84
N TYR A 22 37.28 -27.67 -23.40
CA TYR A 22 36.24 -27.96 -24.41
C TYR A 22 34.94 -28.52 -23.80
N HIS A 23 35.11 -29.39 -22.81
CA HIS A 23 34.00 -29.85 -21.98
C HIS A 23 33.43 -28.71 -21.14
N ASP A 24 34.26 -27.75 -20.75
CA ASP A 24 33.88 -26.61 -19.93
C ASP A 24 32.92 -25.66 -20.66
N LEU A 25 33.13 -25.42 -21.97
CA LEU A 25 32.19 -24.65 -22.80
C LEU A 25 30.84 -25.37 -22.99
N LYS A 26 30.87 -26.70 -23.16
CA LYS A 26 29.63 -27.51 -23.29
C LYS A 26 28.87 -27.56 -21.96
N LEU A 27 29.60 -27.76 -20.85
CA LEU A 27 29.05 -27.76 -19.49
C LEU A 27 28.48 -26.39 -19.13
N LYS A 28 29.18 -25.31 -19.46
CA LYS A 28 28.68 -23.93 -19.25
C LYS A 28 27.42 -23.65 -20.06
N ARG A 29 27.34 -24.11 -21.32
CA ARG A 29 26.11 -24.01 -22.14
C ARG A 29 24.96 -24.85 -21.59
N LEU A 30 25.25 -26.05 -21.09
CA LEU A 30 24.25 -26.90 -20.40
C LEU A 30 23.77 -26.25 -19.10
N GLN A 31 24.68 -25.68 -18.30
CA GLN A 31 24.34 -24.93 -17.09
C GLN A 31 23.50 -23.69 -17.41
N GLU A 32 23.82 -22.97 -18.49
CA GLU A 32 23.04 -21.83 -18.96
C GLU A 32 21.65 -22.24 -19.47
N ALA A 33 21.56 -23.34 -20.24
CA ALA A 33 20.27 -23.88 -20.71
C ALA A 33 19.39 -24.35 -19.54
N ASN A 34 19.97 -25.08 -18.58
CA ASN A 34 19.26 -25.54 -17.38
C ASN A 34 18.84 -24.36 -16.49
N PHE A 35 19.67 -23.31 -16.41
CA PHE A 35 19.30 -22.09 -15.70
C PHE A 35 18.12 -21.41 -16.39
N ASP A 36 18.13 -21.30 -17.72
CA ASP A 36 17.05 -20.65 -18.46
C ASP A 36 15.72 -21.40 -18.34
N GLU A 37 15.76 -22.74 -18.40
CA GLU A 37 14.59 -23.59 -18.13
C GLU A 37 14.07 -23.40 -16.70
N THR A 38 14.99 -23.33 -15.71
CA THR A 38 14.63 -23.06 -14.31
C THR A 38 13.96 -21.69 -14.17
N ILE A 39 14.45 -20.67 -14.87
CA ILE A 39 13.89 -19.32 -14.83
C ILE A 39 12.51 -19.28 -15.47
N GLU A 40 12.30 -20.00 -16.58
CA GLU A 40 10.98 -20.08 -17.20
C GLU A 40 9.97 -20.75 -16.25
N TRP A 41 10.38 -21.84 -15.59
CA TRP A 41 9.55 -22.48 -14.58
C TRP A 41 9.24 -21.55 -13.40
N ILE A 42 10.22 -20.77 -12.92
CA ILE A 42 10.00 -19.75 -11.88
C ILE A 42 9.03 -18.67 -12.36
N ASN A 43 9.15 -18.19 -13.60
CA ASN A 43 8.24 -17.19 -14.16
C ASN A 43 6.80 -17.71 -14.22
N GLU A 44 6.59 -18.93 -14.70
CA GLU A 44 5.27 -19.57 -14.74
C GLU A 44 4.69 -19.75 -13.33
N TRP A 45 5.50 -20.26 -12.39
CA TRP A 45 5.09 -20.45 -11.01
C TRP A 45 4.74 -19.12 -10.31
N LEU A 46 5.57 -18.09 -10.48
CA LEU A 46 5.29 -16.75 -9.96
C LEU A 46 4.05 -16.14 -10.60
N TYR A 47 3.78 -16.41 -11.89
CA TYR A 47 2.55 -15.96 -12.53
C TYR A 47 1.31 -16.60 -11.91
N GLN A 48 1.37 -17.89 -11.54
CA GLN A 48 0.26 -18.57 -10.86
C GLN A 48 -0.01 -18.01 -9.45
N ILE A 49 1.06 -17.71 -8.70
CA ILE A 49 0.92 -17.22 -7.32
C ILE A 49 0.59 -15.74 -7.27
N ALA A 50 1.33 -14.94 -8.03
CA ALA A 50 1.31 -13.49 -7.91
C ALA A 50 0.40 -12.85 -8.97
N GLY A 51 0.12 -13.53 -10.09
CA GLY A 51 -0.93 -13.23 -11.07
C GLY A 51 -1.33 -11.77 -11.22
N LYS A 52 -2.60 -11.46 -10.93
CA LYS A 52 -3.18 -10.10 -10.97
C LYS A 52 -2.83 -9.21 -9.77
N ASN A 53 -2.21 -9.77 -8.74
CA ASN A 53 -2.00 -9.06 -7.48
C ASN A 53 -0.67 -8.33 -7.50
N LYS A 54 -0.69 -7.04 -7.14
CA LYS A 54 0.48 -6.15 -7.11
C LYS A 54 1.38 -6.40 -5.88
N ILE A 55 1.64 -7.66 -5.56
CA ILE A 55 2.40 -8.10 -4.38
C ILE A 55 3.89 -7.79 -4.59
N PRO A 56 4.57 -7.17 -3.62
CA PRO A 56 6.02 -6.96 -3.71
C PRO A 56 6.77 -8.29 -3.62
N LEU A 57 7.65 -8.55 -4.58
CA LEU A 57 8.53 -9.73 -4.59
C LEU A 57 9.91 -9.36 -4.03
N PHE A 58 10.35 -10.11 -3.02
CA PHE A 58 11.69 -10.04 -2.44
C PHE A 58 12.49 -11.30 -2.76
N ILE A 59 13.77 -11.12 -3.08
CA ILE A 59 14.65 -12.22 -3.51
C ILE A 59 15.91 -12.25 -2.63
N ALA A 60 16.28 -13.43 -2.16
CA ALA A 60 17.52 -13.67 -1.41
C ALA A 60 18.34 -14.77 -2.09
N GLY A 61 19.65 -14.59 -2.18
CA GLY A 61 20.54 -15.58 -2.78
C GLY A 61 21.84 -14.99 -3.30
N ALA A 62 22.70 -15.85 -3.84
CA ALA A 62 24.01 -15.45 -4.34
C ALA A 62 23.91 -14.33 -5.40
N PRO A 63 24.75 -13.27 -5.33
CA PRO A 63 24.62 -12.09 -6.20
C PRO A 63 24.67 -12.39 -7.70
N ASN A 64 25.45 -13.40 -8.10
CA ASN A 64 25.56 -13.85 -9.48
C ASN A 64 24.24 -14.42 -10.02
N LEU A 65 23.53 -15.21 -9.20
CA LEU A 65 22.25 -15.83 -9.56
C LEU A 65 21.12 -14.81 -9.49
N THR A 66 21.05 -14.00 -8.44
CA THR A 66 19.99 -12.99 -8.27
C THR A 66 20.06 -11.92 -9.34
N LYS A 67 21.26 -11.47 -9.73
CA LYS A 67 21.42 -10.52 -10.84
C LYS A 67 20.92 -11.09 -12.18
N LYS A 68 21.25 -12.35 -12.50
CA LYS A 68 20.74 -13.04 -13.70
C LYS A 68 19.22 -13.20 -13.64
N LEU A 69 18.68 -13.59 -12.50
CA LEU A 69 17.25 -13.72 -12.26
C LEU A 69 16.52 -12.39 -12.50
N PHE A 70 16.99 -11.26 -11.93
CA PHE A 70 16.40 -9.94 -12.15
C PHE A 70 16.37 -9.52 -13.62
N THR A 71 17.33 -9.95 -14.45
CA THR A 71 17.31 -9.63 -15.89
C THR A 71 16.28 -10.40 -16.70
N LYS A 72 15.85 -11.58 -16.22
CA LYS A 72 14.96 -12.50 -16.95
C LYS A 72 13.57 -12.65 -16.34
N LEU A 73 13.33 -12.05 -15.16
CA LEU A 73 12.02 -12.03 -14.52
C LEU A 73 11.03 -11.19 -15.33
N ARG A 74 9.87 -11.77 -15.63
CA ARG A 74 8.77 -11.09 -16.34
C ARG A 74 7.82 -10.33 -15.39
N PHE A 75 8.06 -10.38 -14.09
CA PHE A 75 7.17 -9.82 -13.07
C PHE A 75 7.41 -8.32 -12.82
N LEU A 76 6.32 -7.52 -12.72
CA LEU A 76 6.35 -6.05 -12.80
C LEU A 76 6.69 -5.33 -11.47
N ARG A 77 6.53 -5.96 -10.31
CA ARG A 77 6.82 -5.38 -8.97
C ARG A 77 7.85 -6.19 -8.19
N VAL A 78 9.02 -6.37 -8.80
CA VAL A 78 10.17 -6.97 -8.14
C VAL A 78 11.04 -5.86 -7.57
N ASN A 79 11.38 -5.95 -6.28
CA ASN A 79 12.44 -5.11 -5.74
C ASN A 79 13.74 -5.56 -6.43
N LYS A 80 14.29 -4.72 -7.32
CA LYS A 80 15.43 -5.06 -8.19
C LYS A 80 16.75 -5.30 -7.46
N LYS A 81 16.72 -5.27 -6.13
CA LYS A 81 17.84 -5.57 -5.26
C LYS A 81 17.51 -6.80 -4.43
N ALA A 82 18.45 -7.74 -4.38
CA ALA A 82 18.33 -8.86 -3.46
C ALA A 82 18.36 -8.33 -2.01
N ILE A 83 17.46 -8.85 -1.18
CA ILE A 83 17.42 -8.48 0.25
C ILE A 83 18.62 -9.06 0.99
N LEU A 84 19.09 -10.24 0.59
CA LEU A 84 20.27 -10.90 1.14
C LEU A 84 21.10 -11.52 0.01
N ASN A 85 22.43 -11.46 0.16
CA ASN A 85 23.39 -12.02 -0.80
C ASN A 85 23.69 -13.51 -0.56
N SER A 86 23.06 -14.13 0.44
CA SER A 86 23.13 -15.56 0.71
C SER A 86 21.80 -16.03 1.29
N PHE A 87 21.47 -17.29 1.05
CA PHE A 87 20.29 -17.92 1.63
C PHE A 87 20.68 -19.30 2.13
N HIS A 88 20.40 -19.57 3.40
CA HIS A 88 20.52 -20.90 3.99
C HIS A 88 19.18 -21.27 4.58
N ARG A 89 18.72 -22.50 4.36
CA ARG A 89 17.43 -23.00 4.86
C ARG A 89 17.27 -22.78 6.37
N ASN A 90 18.36 -22.90 7.12
CA ASN A 90 18.38 -22.76 8.57
C ASN A 90 18.40 -21.29 9.06
N ARG A 91 18.47 -20.32 8.15
CA ARG A 91 18.46 -18.86 8.41
C ARG A 91 17.36 -18.14 7.63
N SER A 92 16.27 -18.83 7.33
CA SER A 92 15.09 -18.22 6.67
C SER A 92 14.50 -17.05 7.46
N ILE A 93 14.69 -17.03 8.78
CA ILE A 93 14.26 -15.95 9.67
C ILE A 93 14.94 -14.62 9.31
N ASP A 94 16.23 -14.64 8.96
CA ASP A 94 16.99 -13.43 8.60
C ASP A 94 16.42 -12.78 7.33
N ALA A 95 16.07 -13.60 6.33
CA ALA A 95 15.44 -13.15 5.10
C ALA A 95 14.06 -12.51 5.36
N ILE A 96 13.27 -13.11 6.27
CA ILE A 96 11.96 -12.59 6.66
C ILE A 96 12.12 -11.27 7.43
N ALA A 97 13.11 -11.17 8.32
CA ALA A 97 13.39 -9.95 9.07
C ALA A 97 13.78 -8.79 8.14
N GLU A 98 14.66 -9.03 7.18
CA GLU A 98 15.08 -8.02 6.21
C GLU A 98 13.93 -7.59 5.28
N ALA A 99 13.13 -8.54 4.78
CA ALA A 99 11.94 -8.22 3.98
C ALA A 99 10.95 -7.36 4.77
N ARG A 100 10.72 -7.69 6.06
CA ARG A 100 9.86 -6.91 6.95
C ARG A 100 10.40 -5.51 7.17
N PHE A 101 11.71 -5.36 7.38
CA PHE A 101 12.35 -4.07 7.56
C PHE A 101 12.13 -3.17 6.34
N LEU A 102 12.39 -3.66 5.14
CA LEU A 102 12.18 -2.90 3.90
C LEU A 102 10.70 -2.52 3.68
N LEU A 103 9.77 -3.45 3.93
CA LEU A 103 8.34 -3.17 3.87
C LEU A 103 7.92 -2.08 4.86
N GLN A 104 8.45 -2.13 6.08
CA GLN A 104 8.13 -1.16 7.11
C GLN A 104 8.66 0.23 6.74
N MET A 105 9.87 0.31 6.18
CA MET A 105 10.42 1.57 5.68
C MET A 105 9.56 2.17 4.56
N GLU A 106 9.17 1.36 3.56
CA GLU A 106 8.31 1.83 2.47
C GLU A 106 6.96 2.32 2.99
N THR A 107 6.35 1.57 3.91
CA THR A 107 5.08 1.95 4.57
C THR A 107 5.22 3.28 5.30
N GLN A 108 6.31 3.47 6.05
CA GLN A 108 6.61 4.71 6.77
C GLN A 108 6.77 5.91 5.82
N MET A 109 7.46 5.73 4.69
CA MET A 109 7.58 6.78 3.67
C MET A 109 6.23 7.11 3.01
N MET A 110 5.41 6.10 2.69
CA MET A 110 4.08 6.31 2.12
C MET A 110 3.17 7.08 3.09
N LEU A 111 3.31 6.80 4.38
CA LEU A 111 2.63 7.52 5.44
C LEU A 111 3.06 8.99 5.48
N GLU A 112 4.35 9.26 5.64
CA GLU A 112 4.88 10.63 5.73
C GLU A 112 4.45 11.47 4.54
N LYS A 113 4.54 10.88 3.33
CA LYS A 113 4.06 11.51 2.10
C LYS A 113 2.57 11.85 2.16
N SER A 114 1.75 10.95 2.71
CA SER A 114 0.30 11.15 2.77
C SER A 114 -0.12 12.21 3.79
N ILE A 115 0.64 12.35 4.88
CA ILE A 115 0.44 13.44 5.85
C ILE A 115 0.84 14.79 5.23
N VAL A 116 1.98 14.87 4.54
CA VAL A 116 2.37 16.09 3.81
C VAL A 116 1.33 16.46 2.77
N GLU A 117 0.85 15.48 2.00
CA GLU A 117 -0.20 15.67 1.00
C GLU A 117 -1.51 16.18 1.63
N PHE A 118 -1.85 15.69 2.83
CA PHE A 118 -3.01 16.17 3.56
C PHE A 118 -2.89 17.65 3.93
N TYR A 119 -1.73 18.11 4.43
CA TYR A 119 -1.53 19.52 4.77
C TYR A 119 -1.66 20.42 3.53
N TRP A 120 -1.10 20.02 2.39
CA TRP A 120 -1.31 20.76 1.14
C TRP A 120 -2.77 20.78 0.69
N ALA A 121 -3.49 19.67 0.87
CA ALA A 121 -4.92 19.62 0.56
C ALA A 121 -5.73 20.51 1.52
N GLU A 122 -5.35 20.60 2.79
CA GLU A 122 -5.96 21.48 3.78
C GLU A 122 -5.82 22.95 3.37
N ASP A 123 -4.64 23.38 2.95
CA ASP A 123 -4.40 24.74 2.43
C ASP A 123 -5.29 25.06 1.21
N MET A 124 -5.65 24.04 0.42
CA MET A 124 -6.56 24.16 -0.72
C MET A 124 -8.04 23.94 -0.37
N ASN A 125 -8.39 23.85 0.91
CA ASN A 125 -9.73 23.55 1.42
C ASN A 125 -10.30 22.17 0.96
N LEU A 126 -9.43 21.29 0.50
CA LEU A 126 -9.72 19.90 0.09
C LEU A 126 -9.42 18.90 1.20
N GLY A 127 -8.71 19.30 2.26
CA GLY A 127 -8.52 18.54 3.50
C GLY A 127 -9.72 18.65 4.43
N LYS A 128 -10.14 17.54 5.03
CA LYS A 128 -11.21 17.49 6.05
C LYS A 128 -10.73 16.71 7.28
N LYS A 129 -11.07 17.24 8.46
CA LYS A 129 -10.78 16.66 9.80
C LYS A 129 -12.04 16.27 10.57
N ASP A 130 -13.19 16.80 10.15
CA ASP A 130 -14.49 16.59 10.77
C ASP A 130 -15.12 15.29 10.25
N ILE A 131 -15.33 14.33 11.14
CA ILE A 131 -15.89 13.02 10.82
C ILE A 131 -17.26 13.10 10.14
N TYR A 132 -18.11 14.09 10.48
CA TYR A 132 -19.43 14.26 9.86
C TYR A 132 -19.31 14.73 8.39
N GLN A 133 -18.35 15.62 8.11
CA GLN A 133 -18.07 16.06 6.74
C GLN A 133 -17.46 14.93 5.91
N ILE A 134 -16.57 14.16 6.54
CA ILE A 134 -15.92 12.99 5.93
C ILE A 134 -16.97 11.93 5.60
N ALA A 135 -17.91 11.61 6.49
CA ALA A 135 -18.95 10.63 6.22
C ALA A 135 -19.83 10.99 5.01
N LYS A 136 -20.28 12.24 4.93
CA LYS A 136 -21.02 12.73 3.75
C LYS A 136 -20.18 12.62 2.48
N ALA A 137 -18.91 13.03 2.53
CA ALA A 137 -18.02 12.94 1.38
C ALA A 137 -17.73 11.47 0.97
N ALA A 138 -17.63 10.56 1.94
CA ALA A 138 -17.38 9.13 1.72
C ALA A 138 -18.54 8.48 0.96
N VAL A 139 -19.77 8.65 1.45
CA VAL A 139 -20.99 8.08 0.82
C VAL A 139 -21.21 8.64 -0.59
N HIS A 140 -20.85 9.90 -0.83
CA HIS A 140 -20.92 10.49 -2.18
C HIS A 140 -19.69 10.19 -3.05
N GLY A 141 -18.77 9.34 -2.61
CA GLY A 141 -17.58 8.95 -3.37
C GLY A 141 -16.63 10.12 -3.69
N ARG A 142 -16.66 11.18 -2.89
CA ARG A 142 -15.84 12.40 -3.07
C ARG A 142 -14.49 12.34 -2.37
N ILE A 143 -14.22 11.30 -1.59
CA ILE A 143 -12.93 11.10 -0.94
C ILE A 143 -11.96 10.42 -1.93
N ARG A 144 -10.79 11.02 -2.08
CA ARG A 144 -9.67 10.44 -2.83
C ARG A 144 -8.80 9.59 -1.92
N LYS A 145 -8.49 10.09 -0.73
CA LYS A 145 -7.64 9.42 0.26
C LYS A 145 -8.19 9.66 1.67
N LEU A 146 -8.27 8.61 2.46
CA LEU A 146 -8.63 8.61 3.87
C LEU A 146 -7.43 8.16 4.70
N ILE A 147 -7.16 8.84 5.82
CA ILE A 147 -6.11 8.48 6.78
C ILE A 147 -6.81 8.25 8.12
N VAL A 148 -6.61 7.07 8.71
CA VAL A 148 -7.38 6.59 9.86
C VAL A 148 -6.47 6.06 10.96
N ALA A 149 -6.74 6.44 12.21
CA ALA A 149 -6.05 5.90 13.39
C ALA A 149 -6.36 4.41 13.60
N ASN A 150 -5.36 3.58 13.93
CA ASN A 150 -5.57 2.15 14.18
C ASN A 150 -5.76 1.77 15.66
N ASP A 151 -5.49 2.71 16.56
CA ASP A 151 -5.51 2.57 18.01
C ASP A 151 -6.64 3.38 18.66
N VAL A 152 -7.57 3.90 17.85
CA VAL A 152 -8.77 4.59 18.28
C VAL A 152 -9.98 3.89 17.67
N GLN A 153 -11.06 3.78 18.44
CA GLN A 153 -12.35 3.26 17.96
C GLN A 153 -13.42 4.32 18.23
N ILE A 154 -14.34 4.50 17.28
CA ILE A 154 -15.47 5.42 17.45
C ILE A 154 -16.75 4.64 17.21
N PHE A 155 -17.45 4.33 18.30
CA PHE A 155 -18.68 3.56 18.22
C PHE A 155 -19.84 4.41 17.68
N GLY A 156 -20.61 3.84 16.76
CA GLY A 156 -21.78 4.50 16.23
C GLY A 156 -22.39 3.81 15.02
N LYS A 157 -23.17 4.57 14.25
CA LYS A 157 -23.81 4.10 13.03
C LYS A 157 -23.66 5.10 11.88
N LEU A 158 -23.28 4.58 10.72
CA LEU A 158 -23.25 5.31 9.46
C LEU A 158 -24.51 5.03 8.64
N ASN A 159 -25.25 6.08 8.29
CA ASN A 159 -26.29 5.97 7.28
C ASN A 159 -25.64 5.97 5.89
N LYS A 160 -25.56 4.79 5.26
CA LYS A 160 -24.90 4.58 3.96
C LYS A 160 -25.58 5.31 2.78
N LEU A 161 -26.78 5.87 2.96
CA LEU A 161 -27.48 6.62 1.91
C LEU A 161 -27.21 8.13 2.01
N THR A 162 -27.16 8.67 3.23
CA THR A 162 -27.06 10.13 3.46
C THR A 162 -25.69 10.59 3.95
N GLY A 163 -24.87 9.68 4.45
CA GLY A 163 -23.63 10.00 5.18
C GLY A 163 -23.89 10.61 6.57
N GLY A 164 -25.10 10.51 7.09
CA GLY A 164 -25.41 10.89 8.48
C GLY A 164 -24.74 9.93 9.46
N LEU A 165 -24.21 10.48 10.56
CA LEU A 165 -23.59 9.71 11.64
C LEU A 165 -24.40 9.84 12.92
N ARG A 166 -24.45 8.76 13.69
CA ARG A 166 -24.82 8.77 15.10
C ARG A 166 -23.66 8.22 15.89
N ILE A 167 -23.02 9.04 16.72
CA ILE A 167 -21.89 8.63 17.57
C ILE A 167 -22.44 8.31 18.95
N ASN A 168 -22.05 7.15 19.49
CA ASN A 168 -22.41 6.71 20.82
C ASN A 168 -21.20 6.80 21.75
N PRO A 169 -21.39 7.20 23.03
CA PRO A 169 -20.28 7.36 23.98
C PRO A 169 -19.65 6.03 24.42
N ALA A 170 -20.31 4.91 24.19
CA ALA A 170 -19.83 3.57 24.45
C ALA A 170 -20.45 2.60 23.44
N HIS A 171 -19.92 1.38 23.38
CA HIS A 171 -20.59 0.26 22.72
C HIS A 171 -21.85 -0.10 23.52
N LEU A 172 -23.00 0.44 23.11
CA LEU A 172 -24.26 0.31 23.84
C LEU A 172 -25.04 -0.94 23.42
N ASP A 173 -24.80 -1.44 22.21
CA ASP A 173 -25.52 -2.59 21.63
C ASP A 173 -24.66 -3.32 20.58
N HIS A 174 -25.05 -4.53 20.20
CA HIS A 174 -24.39 -5.36 19.18
C HIS A 174 -24.36 -4.73 17.78
N GLU A 175 -25.19 -3.70 17.57
CA GLU A 175 -25.25 -2.91 16.33
C GLU A 175 -24.35 -1.67 16.34
N ASP A 176 -23.62 -1.40 17.44
CA ASP A 176 -22.63 -0.32 17.50
C ASP A 176 -21.28 -0.81 16.96
N ASP A 177 -21.00 -0.44 15.72
CA ASP A 177 -19.77 -0.81 15.01
C ASP A 177 -18.74 0.34 15.03
N ASP A 178 -17.50 0.04 14.64
CA ASP A 178 -16.45 1.06 14.54
C ASP A 178 -16.67 1.92 13.29
N LEU A 179 -17.08 3.17 13.49
CA LEU A 179 -17.31 4.15 12.43
C LEU A 179 -16.05 4.37 11.57
N LEU A 180 -14.86 4.23 12.14
CA LEU A 180 -13.61 4.37 11.40
C LEU A 180 -13.43 3.24 10.38
N ASP A 181 -13.83 2.02 10.73
CA ASP A 181 -13.82 0.89 9.80
C ASP A 181 -14.92 1.03 8.76
N ASP A 182 -16.15 1.36 9.17
CA ASP A 182 -17.29 1.59 8.28
C ASP A 182 -17.00 2.66 7.21
N LEU A 183 -16.36 3.76 7.60
CA LEU A 183 -15.93 4.82 6.69
C LEU A 183 -14.81 4.34 5.76
N SER A 184 -13.86 3.55 6.27
CA SER A 184 -12.78 2.96 5.47
C SER A 184 -13.34 2.04 4.39
N GLN A 185 -14.24 1.14 4.77
CA GLN A 185 -14.95 0.25 3.84
C GLN A 185 -15.72 1.03 2.78
N THR A 186 -16.43 2.09 3.18
CA THR A 186 -17.20 2.95 2.26
C THR A 186 -16.28 3.66 1.26
N VAL A 187 -15.15 4.23 1.71
CA VAL A 187 -14.20 4.89 0.82
C VAL A 187 -13.58 3.91 -0.17
N LEU A 188 -13.19 2.71 0.29
CA LEU A 188 -12.67 1.66 -0.59
C LEU A 188 -13.70 1.21 -1.62
N ALA A 189 -14.96 1.04 -1.22
CA ALA A 189 -16.06 0.68 -2.13
C ALA A 189 -16.30 1.75 -3.21
N CYS A 190 -16.07 3.02 -2.89
CA CYS A 190 -16.14 4.14 -3.84
C CYS A 190 -14.84 4.40 -4.63
N GLY A 191 -13.84 3.52 -4.50
CA GLY A 191 -12.57 3.59 -5.23
C GLY A 191 -11.59 4.65 -4.71
N GLY A 192 -11.76 5.11 -3.47
CA GLY A 192 -10.76 5.91 -2.78
C GLY A 192 -9.65 5.05 -2.17
N GLU A 193 -8.59 5.70 -1.71
CA GLU A 193 -7.48 5.07 -0.98
C GLU A 193 -7.68 5.20 0.53
N VAL A 194 -7.30 4.20 1.30
CA VAL A 194 -7.29 4.24 2.77
C VAL A 194 -5.90 3.92 3.28
N ILE A 195 -5.42 4.73 4.21
CA ILE A 195 -4.13 4.57 4.89
C ILE A 195 -4.40 4.49 6.39
N VAL A 196 -3.88 3.45 7.01
CA VAL A 196 -4.05 3.17 8.44
C VAL A 196 -2.77 3.50 9.18
N VAL A 197 -2.87 4.26 10.26
CA VAL A 197 -1.74 4.89 10.93
C VAL A 197 -1.90 4.86 12.44
N PRO A 198 -0.82 4.72 13.21
CA PRO A 198 -0.80 5.05 14.64
C PRO A 198 -1.30 6.47 14.93
N SER A 199 -2.12 6.65 15.98
CA SER A 199 -2.65 7.97 16.37
C SER A 199 -1.57 9.01 16.69
N ASN A 200 -0.37 8.58 17.07
CA ASN A 200 0.76 9.47 17.33
C ASN A 200 1.40 10.08 16.06
N GLN A 201 1.00 9.62 14.87
CA GLN A 201 1.45 10.12 13.56
C GLN A 201 0.43 11.04 12.88
N ILE A 202 -0.72 11.28 13.51
CA ILE A 202 -1.74 12.25 13.10
C ILE A 202 -1.90 13.35 14.15
N PRO A 203 -2.50 14.51 13.82
CA PRO A 203 -2.75 15.55 14.80
C PRO A 203 -3.52 15.02 16.02
N LYS A 204 -3.04 15.37 17.22
CA LYS A 204 -3.63 14.89 18.48
C LYS A 204 -5.13 15.20 18.54
N GLY A 205 -5.91 14.19 18.93
CA GLY A 205 -7.36 14.31 19.08
C GLY A 205 -8.14 14.22 17.77
N ILE A 206 -7.48 13.98 16.63
CA ILE A 206 -8.13 13.85 15.32
C ILE A 206 -7.87 12.43 14.80
N PRO A 207 -8.84 11.50 14.98
CA PRO A 207 -8.65 10.09 14.63
C PRO A 207 -8.80 9.80 13.13
N ILE A 208 -9.26 10.78 12.34
CA ILE A 208 -9.57 10.61 10.93
C ILE A 208 -9.28 11.88 10.12
N LEU A 209 -8.64 11.72 8.97
CA LEU A 209 -8.35 12.79 8.02
C LEU A 209 -8.80 12.34 6.63
N ALA A 210 -9.31 13.26 5.82
CA ALA A 210 -9.67 12.97 4.44
C ALA A 210 -9.14 14.03 3.47
N ILE A 211 -8.79 13.57 2.28
CA ILE A 211 -8.47 14.40 1.13
C ILE A 211 -9.55 14.17 0.08
N LEU A 212 -10.24 15.24 -0.30
CA LEU A 212 -11.27 15.19 -1.33
C LEU A 212 -10.67 15.05 -2.73
N LYS A 213 -11.47 14.51 -3.66
CA LYS A 213 -11.17 14.54 -5.10
C LYS A 213 -11.20 16.00 -5.56
N GLY A 214 -10.17 16.44 -6.28
CA GLY A 214 -10.16 17.76 -6.89
C GLY A 214 -11.21 17.82 -8.01
N GLY A 215 -12.32 18.53 -7.79
CA GLY A 215 -13.29 18.95 -8.80
C GLY A 215 -13.24 20.47 -8.99
N PRO A 216 -13.85 21.05 -10.04
CA PRO A 216 -13.67 22.46 -10.37
C PRO A 216 -14.01 23.32 -9.16
N SER A 217 -13.04 24.15 -8.76
CA SER A 217 -13.16 25.09 -7.67
C SER A 217 -14.44 25.90 -7.88
N GLN A 218 -15.50 25.60 -7.12
CA GLN A 218 -16.55 26.58 -6.88
C GLN A 218 -15.92 27.62 -5.95
N ARG A 219 -15.16 28.54 -6.56
CA ARG A 219 -14.94 29.85 -5.98
C ARG A 219 -16.33 30.37 -5.65
N SER A 220 -16.58 30.56 -4.37
CA SER A 220 -17.70 31.32 -3.84
C SER A 220 -17.80 32.64 -4.59
N VAL A 221 -18.73 32.70 -5.55
CA VAL A 221 -19.34 33.94 -6.01
C VAL A 221 -20.30 34.33 -4.90
N ASP A 222 -19.76 34.82 -3.79
CA ASP A 222 -20.56 35.45 -2.76
C ASP A 222 -19.69 36.46 -1.98
N SER A 223 -19.29 37.51 -2.68
CA SER A 223 -18.87 38.77 -2.06
C SER A 223 -18.92 39.87 -3.12
N GLY A 224 -19.98 40.69 -3.11
CA GLY A 224 -19.95 41.98 -3.81
C GLY A 224 -21.17 42.40 -4.61
N GLN A 225 -22.40 42.15 -4.15
CA GLN A 225 -23.57 42.96 -4.58
C GLN A 225 -24.52 43.23 -3.40
N LYS A 226 -24.06 44.04 -2.45
CA LYS A 226 -24.91 44.85 -1.58
C LYS A 226 -24.22 46.19 -1.34
N ASN A 227 -24.46 47.10 -2.27
CA ASN A 227 -24.51 48.56 -2.07
C ASN A 227 -24.42 49.20 -3.44
N LEU A 228 -25.57 49.52 -4.04
CA LEU A 228 -25.75 50.59 -5.02
C LEU A 228 -27.25 50.77 -5.28
N GLU A 229 -28.03 51.03 -4.22
CA GLU A 229 -29.33 51.71 -4.35
C GLU A 229 -29.51 52.60 -3.13
N GLN A 230 -28.94 53.80 -3.18
CA GLN A 230 -29.44 54.99 -2.49
C GLN A 230 -28.68 56.23 -2.96
N ILE A 231 -28.89 56.61 -4.22
CA ILE A 231 -28.82 58.02 -4.62
C ILE A 231 -29.90 58.25 -5.68
N ASN A 232 -31.07 58.73 -5.24
CA ASN A 232 -31.87 59.76 -5.89
C ASN A 232 -33.24 59.89 -5.20
N TYR A 233 -33.51 61.06 -4.61
CA TYR A 233 -34.58 61.99 -4.96
C TYR A 233 -34.91 62.88 -3.75
N GLY A 234 -34.87 64.20 -3.95
CA GLY A 234 -35.50 65.20 -3.07
C GLY A 234 -34.55 66.20 -2.48
#